data_AF-A0AAE0ZYM3-F1
#
_entry.id   AF-A0AAE0ZYM3-F1
#
_cell.length_a   1.000
_cell.length_b   1.000
_cell.length_c   1.000
_cell.angle_alpha   90.00
_cell.angle_beta   90.00
_cell.angle_gamma   90.00
#
_symmetry.space_group_name_H-M   'P 1'
#
loop_
_entity.id
_entity.type
_entity.pdbx_description
1 polymer ?
#
loop_
_entity_poly.entity_id
_entity_poly.type
_entity_poly.pdbx_seq_one_letter_code
_entity_poly.pdbx_strand_id
1 'polypeptide(L)'
;MQARWRLFGHVLRREPSIPANKAMAFYFHDNAKRARGRPITTLPMTLNNDLKILQNRSISPTSQKNLETIRKIAERRQEWTTLTADIKKAAEAARSDDTPSGRP
;
A
#
# COMPACT_ATOMS: atom_id res chain seq x y z
N MET A 1 9.74 -2.47 -4.50
CA MET A 1 8.74 -2.36 -3.43
C MET A 1 9.07 -1.24 -2.43
N GLN A 2 10.26 -1.22 -1.84
CA GLN A 2 10.66 -0.25 -0.79
C GLN A 2 10.54 1.24 -1.19
N ALA A 3 10.95 1.63 -2.40
CA ALA A 3 10.85 3.02 -2.87
C ALA A 3 9.41 3.56 -2.88
N ARG A 4 8.44 2.71 -3.23
CA ARG A 4 7.01 3.05 -3.28
C ARG A 4 6.46 3.35 -1.88
N TRP A 5 6.77 2.50 -0.91
CA TRP A 5 6.38 2.70 0.49
C TRP A 5 7.10 3.90 1.12
N ARG A 6 8.34 4.18 0.74
CA ARG A 6 9.03 5.41 1.15
C ARG A 6 8.34 6.67 0.62
N LEU A 7 7.96 6.68 -0.67
CA LEU A 7 7.22 7.78 -1.28
C LEU A 7 5.85 7.95 -0.62
N PHE A 8 5.12 6.85 -0.43
CA PHE A 8 3.79 6.91 0.16
C PHE A 8 3.83 7.44 1.61
N GLY A 9 4.75 6.94 2.44
CA GLY A 9 4.96 7.46 3.78
C GLY A 9 5.39 8.92 3.80
N HIS A 10 6.17 9.35 2.80
CA HIS A 10 6.52 10.77 2.63
C HIS A 10 5.26 11.61 2.37
N VAL A 11 4.41 11.21 1.42
CA VAL A 11 3.15 11.91 1.09
C VAL A 11 2.24 12.03 2.32
N LEU A 12 2.06 10.93 3.07
CA LEU A 12 1.16 10.90 4.24
C LEU A 12 1.59 11.85 5.37
N ARG A 13 2.90 12.02 5.58
CA ARG A 13 3.47 12.93 6.59
C ARG A 13 3.40 14.40 6.19
N ARG A 14 3.14 14.71 4.91
CA ARG A 14 2.97 16.09 4.47
C ARG A 14 1.57 16.58 4.83
N GLU A 15 1.43 17.90 4.79
CA GLU A 15 0.20 18.59 5.11
C GLU A 15 -0.99 18.06 4.28
N PRO A 16 -2.19 17.87 4.86
CA PRO A 16 -3.33 17.34 4.11
C PRO A 16 -3.73 18.18 2.89
N SER A 17 -3.43 19.48 2.87
CA SER A 17 -3.81 20.35 1.75
C SER A 17 -3.00 20.12 0.47
N ILE A 18 -1.88 19.38 0.52
CA ILE A 18 -1.05 19.18 -0.66
C ILE A 18 -1.83 18.39 -1.73
N PRO A 19 -1.57 18.64 -3.03
CA PRO A 19 -2.27 17.97 -4.12
C PRO A 19 -2.25 16.44 -4.02
N ALA A 20 -1.13 15.85 -3.58
CA ALA A 20 -1.02 14.40 -3.44
C ALA A 20 -1.94 13.81 -2.36
N ASN A 21 -2.08 14.50 -1.22
CA ASN A 21 -2.99 14.08 -0.15
C ASN A 21 -4.45 14.30 -0.53
N LYS A 22 -4.76 15.41 -1.21
CA LYS A 22 -6.10 15.65 -1.78
C LYS A 22 -6.48 14.60 -2.82
N ALA A 23 -5.57 14.23 -3.71
CA ALA A 23 -5.79 13.19 -4.71
C ALA A 23 -6.01 11.81 -4.07
N MET A 24 -5.28 11.48 -3.00
CA MET A 24 -5.51 10.27 -2.23
C MET A 24 -6.87 10.28 -1.53
N ALA A 25 -7.22 11.38 -0.85
CA ALA A 25 -8.52 11.53 -0.23
C ALA A 25 -9.66 11.40 -1.25
N PHE A 26 -9.53 12.04 -2.41
CA PHE A 26 -10.50 11.94 -3.51
C PHE A 26 -10.63 10.50 -4.03
N TYR A 27 -9.51 9.80 -4.23
CA TYR A 27 -9.49 8.40 -4.67
C TYR A 27 -10.24 7.46 -3.72
N PHE A 28 -10.24 7.73 -2.41
CA PHE A 28 -10.95 6.90 -1.42
C PHE A 28 -12.37 7.38 -1.10
N HIS A 29 -12.64 8.66 -1.27
CA HIS A 29 -13.95 9.24 -0.98
C HIS A 29 -14.93 8.96 -2.10
N ASP A 30 -14.45 9.05 -3.34
CA ASP A 30 -15.21 8.70 -4.51
C ASP A 30 -15.06 7.18 -4.71
N ASN A 31 -16.11 6.41 -4.38
CA ASN A 31 -16.31 5.07 -4.94
C ASN A 31 -16.61 5.17 -6.46
N ALA A 32 -15.89 6.07 -7.14
CA ALA A 32 -16.19 6.60 -8.45
C ALA A 32 -16.19 5.42 -9.39
N LYS A 33 -17.39 5.14 -9.90
CA LYS A 33 -17.71 4.28 -11.04
C LYS A 33 -16.46 3.55 -11.56
N ARG A 34 -16.27 2.30 -11.12
CA ARG A 34 -15.21 1.40 -11.60
C ARG A 34 -15.00 1.67 -13.08
N ALA A 35 -13.83 2.18 -13.45
CA ALA A 35 -13.54 2.50 -14.84
C ALA A 35 -13.84 1.26 -15.69
N ARG A 36 -14.75 1.40 -16.67
CA ARG A 36 -15.02 0.32 -17.62
C ARG A 36 -13.78 0.16 -18.51
N GLY A 37 -13.11 -0.99 -18.42
CA GLY A 37 -11.88 -1.29 -19.17
C GLY A 37 -10.82 -2.00 -18.33
N ARG A 38 -9.59 -2.06 -18.85
CA ARG A 38 -8.45 -2.65 -18.13
C ARG A 38 -8.31 -1.96 -16.76
N PRO A 39 -8.23 -2.72 -15.65
CA PRO A 39 -8.04 -2.14 -14.33
C PRO A 39 -6.79 -1.25 -14.36
N ILE A 40 -6.96 0.05 -14.11
CA ILE A 40 -5.83 0.96 -13.97
C ILE A 40 -5.14 0.56 -12.68
N THR A 41 -3.89 0.08 -12.79
CA THR A 41 -3.06 -0.21 -11.62
C THR A 41 -2.63 1.11 -10.99
N THR A 42 -3.47 1.69 -10.14
CA THR A 42 -3.14 2.90 -9.40
C THR A 42 -2.27 2.58 -8.19
N LEU A 43 -1.51 3.58 -7.72
CA LEU A 43 -0.67 3.47 -6.53
C LEU A 43 -1.42 2.84 -5.32
N PRO A 44 -2.66 3.25 -4.97
CA PRO A 44 -3.46 2.60 -3.93
C PRO A 44 -3.73 1.11 -4.16
N MET A 45 -4.03 0.69 -5.40
CA MET A 45 -4.27 -0.74 -5.69
C MET A 45 -2.98 -1.54 -5.53
N THR A 46 -1.84 -1.01 -5.98
CA THR A 46 -0.56 -1.70 -5.81
C THR A 46 -0.17 -1.80 -4.33
N LEU A 47 -0.39 -0.74 -3.54
CA LEU A 47 -0.16 -0.76 -2.09
C LEU A 47 -1.11 -1.73 -1.38
N ASN A 48 -2.36 -1.85 -1.83
CA ASN A 48 -3.31 -2.84 -1.30
C ASN A 48 -2.84 -4.26 -1.56
N ASN A 49 -2.35 -4.54 -2.77
CA ASN A 49 -1.79 -5.86 -3.09
C ASN A 49 -0.55 -6.17 -2.25
N ASP A 50 0.35 -5.21 -2.07
CA ASP A 50 1.52 -5.36 -1.19
C ASP A 50 1.09 -5.72 0.25
N LEU A 51 0.00 -5.13 0.76
CA LEU A 51 -0.54 -5.42 2.09
C LEU A 51 -1.24 -6.77 2.18
N LYS A 52 -1.90 -7.23 1.11
CA LYS A 52 -2.50 -8.58 1.06
C LYS A 52 -1.47 -9.69 1.20
N ILE A 53 -0.24 -9.46 0.75
CA ILE A 53 0.87 -10.41 0.90
C ILE A 53 1.20 -10.66 2.38
N LEU A 54 0.91 -9.71 3.27
CA LEU A 54 1.11 -9.91 4.71
C LEU A 54 0.11 -10.90 5.34
N GLN A 55 -0.88 -11.40 4.59
CA GLN A 55 -1.93 -12.39 4.96
C GLN A 55 -2.71 -12.16 6.27
N ASN A 56 -2.36 -11.16 7.09
CA ASN A 56 -2.77 -11.11 8.50
C ASN A 56 -3.00 -9.69 9.05
N ARG A 57 -3.16 -8.68 8.19
CA ARG A 57 -3.57 -7.33 8.63
C ARG A 57 -4.85 -6.91 7.92
N SER A 58 -5.92 -6.67 8.70
CA SER A 58 -7.18 -6.03 8.26
C SER A 58 -7.02 -4.56 7.81
N ILE A 59 -5.82 -4.15 7.39
CA ILE A 59 -5.51 -2.81 6.94
C ILE A 59 -5.47 -2.85 5.42
N SER A 60 -6.57 -2.44 4.79
CA SER A 60 -6.60 -2.16 3.35
C SER A 60 -6.47 -0.65 3.13
N PRO A 61 -5.52 -0.16 2.33
CA PRO A 61 -5.39 1.26 2.04
C PRO A 61 -6.58 1.77 1.22
N THR A 62 -7.43 0.89 0.67
CA THR A 62 -8.64 1.25 -0.10
C THR A 62 -9.80 1.76 0.74
N SER A 63 -9.66 1.83 2.07
CA SER A 63 -10.68 2.37 2.96
C SER A 63 -10.17 3.66 3.61
N GLN A 64 -10.99 4.70 3.60
CA GLN A 64 -10.66 5.99 4.22
C GLN A 64 -10.34 5.87 5.72
N LYS A 65 -11.07 5.02 6.46
CA LYS A 65 -10.79 4.72 7.88
C LYS A 65 -9.39 4.12 8.07
N ASN A 66 -8.96 3.30 7.12
CA ASN A 66 -7.63 2.69 7.13
C ASN A 66 -6.55 3.68 6.67
N LEU A 67 -6.86 4.65 5.80
CA LEU A 67 -5.90 5.68 5.40
C LEU A 67 -5.42 6.51 6.59
N GLU A 68 -6.34 6.95 7.46
CA GLU A 68 -5.98 7.67 8.69
C GLU A 68 -5.17 6.79 9.65
N THR A 69 -5.48 5.50 9.71
CA THR A 69 -4.69 4.53 10.49
C THR A 69 -3.27 4.40 9.93
N ILE A 70 -3.14 4.29 8.61
CA ILE A 70 -1.84 4.21 7.93
C ILE A 70 -1.06 5.53 8.09
N ARG A 71 -1.73 6.68 8.09
CA ARG A 71 -1.11 7.99 8.35
C ARG A 71 -0.50 8.06 9.75
N LYS A 72 -1.23 7.62 10.78
CA LYS A 72 -0.70 7.54 12.16
C LYS A 72 0.53 6.64 12.25
N ILE A 73 0.51 5.50 11.55
CA ILE A 73 1.68 4.59 11.46
C ILE A 73 2.83 5.29 10.71
N ALA A 74 2.54 6.05 9.65
CA ALA A 74 3.54 6.77 8.86
C ALA A 74 4.25 7.86 9.64
N GLU A 75 3.53 8.61 10.48
CA GLU A 75 4.07 9.62 11.38
C GLU A 75 5.08 9.02 12.36
N ARG A 76 4.81 7.81 12.86
CA ARG A 76 5.71 7.05 13.72
C ARG A 76 6.79 6.36 12.88
N ARG A 77 7.92 7.04 12.67
CA ARG A 77 9.00 6.58 11.78
C ARG A 77 9.45 5.14 12.04
N GLN A 78 9.53 4.72 13.31
CA GLN A 78 9.91 3.36 13.69
C GLN A 78 8.86 2.35 13.21
N GLU A 79 7.58 2.59 13.50
CA GLU A 79 6.47 1.72 13.07
C GLU A 79 6.37 1.65 11.53
N TRP A 80 6.56 2.77 10.84
CA TRP A 80 6.60 2.80 9.38
C TRP A 80 7.74 1.96 8.81
N THR A 81 8.90 2.00 9.46
CA THR A 81 10.09 1.24 9.05
C THR A 81 9.85 -0.25 9.23
N THR A 82 9.32 -0.66 10.40
CA THR A 82 8.93 -2.05 10.66
C THR A 82 7.90 -2.53 9.65
N LEU A 83 6.82 -1.77 9.42
CA LEU A 83 5.79 -2.12 8.44
C LEU A 83 6.38 -2.33 7.04
N THR A 84 7.25 -1.41 6.59
CA THR A 84 7.87 -1.51 5.26
C THR A 84 8.82 -2.71 5.16
N ALA A 85 9.53 -3.04 6.25
CA ALA A 85 10.41 -4.19 6.32
C ALA A 85 9.62 -5.52 6.28
N ASP A 86 8.52 -5.61 7.02
CA ASP A 86 7.63 -6.78 7.04
C ASP A 86 7.05 -7.04 5.64
N ILE A 87 6.57 -5.99 4.96
CA ILE A 87 6.03 -6.07 3.60
C ILE A 87 7.09 -6.57 2.63
N LYS A 88 8.32 -6.05 2.74
CA LYS A 88 9.45 -6.48 1.91
C LYS A 88 9.75 -7.97 2.14
N LYS A 89 9.87 -8.39 3.40
CA LYS A 89 10.16 -9.78 3.77
C LYS A 89 9.09 -10.75 3.26
N ALA A 90 7.82 -10.41 3.43
CA ALA A 90 6.71 -11.24 2.96
C ALA A 90 6.68 -11.34 1.43
N ALA A 91 6.98 -10.24 0.72
CA ALA A 91 7.07 -10.25 -0.73
C ALA A 91 8.27 -11.04 -1.28
N GLU A 92 9.39 -11.06 -0.55
CA GLU A 92 10.55 -11.90 -0.88
C GLU A 92 10.24 -13.38 -0.64
N ALA A 93 9.58 -13.73 0.47
CA ALA A 93 9.14 -15.09 0.75
C ALA A 93 8.15 -15.61 -0.32
N ALA A 94 7.15 -14.81 -0.68
CA ALA A 94 6.18 -15.17 -1.72
C ALA A 94 6.81 -15.36 -3.12
N ARG A 95 7.97 -14.77 -3.39
CA ARG A 95 8.73 -14.99 -4.64
C ARG A 95 9.58 -16.25 -4.59
N SER A 96 10.04 -16.65 -3.42
CA SER A 96 10.84 -17.86 -3.23
C SER A 96 10.01 -19.13 -3.40
N ASP A 97 8.74 -19.10 -2.96
CA ASP A 97 7.78 -20.20 -3.11
C ASP A 97 7.37 -20.45 -4.58
N ASP A 98 7.54 -19.47 -5.47
CA ASP A 98 7.17 -19.56 -6.90
C ASP A 98 8.29 -20.17 -7.77
N THR A 99 9.37 -20.69 -7.16
CA THR A 99 10.40 -21.41 -7.92
C THR A 99 9.84 -22.78 -8.30
N PRO A 100 9.56 -23.07 -9.58
CA PRO A 100 9.07 -24.40 -9.95
C PRO A 100 10.22 -25.36 -9.71
N SER A 101 10.01 -26.30 -8.80
CA SER A 101 10.81 -27.51 -8.70
C SER A 101 10.78 -28.18 -10.06
N GLY A 102 11.81 -27.94 -10.86
CA GLY A 102 12.07 -28.69 -12.08
C GLY A 102 12.09 -30.16 -11.72
N ARG A 103 11.31 -30.94 -12.46
CA ARG A 103 11.30 -32.39 -12.33
C ARG A 103 10.92 -33.00 -13.68
N PRO A 104 11.50 -34.16 -13.97
CA PRO A 104 12.91 -34.45 -14.21
C PRO A 104 13.27 -34.35 -15.70
#